data_AF-A0A646HG15-F1
#
_entry.id   AF-A0A646HG15-F1
#
_cell.length_a   1.000
_cell.length_b   1.000
_cell.length_c   1.000
_cell.angle_alpha   90.00
_cell.angle_beta   90.00
_cell.angle_gamma   90.00
#
_symmetry.space_group_name_H-M   'P 1'
#
loop_
_entity.id
_entity.type
_entity.pdbx_description
1 polymer ?
#
loop_
_entity_poly.entity_id
_entity_poly.type
_entity_poly.pdbx_seq_one_letter_code
_entity_poly.pdbx_strand_id
1 'polypeptide(L)'
;MFRQGISFQVPIPITRTLKAMMWQLIGSVFLFFILIGCLYYLVKTIVFQKRIDGIRHEFLKNMIYELKQPKEDDKGEESAVFIGSIAFYYAQNELQCGNSRVVITSRQAEILKLLAENQNQLVERDFILNEVWGDDSYSNSLALNVQITYLRRVLNLDEKVSIEAVIKKGYILRTC
;
A
#
# COMPACT_ATOMS: atom_id res chain seq x y z
N MET A 1 -99.25 -16.20 -14.52
CA MET A 1 -99.07 -16.67 -13.14
C MET A 1 -97.58 -16.60 -12.82
N PHE A 2 -97.23 -15.75 -11.85
CA PHE A 2 -95.96 -15.03 -11.74
C PHE A 2 -94.78 -15.91 -11.26
N ARG A 3 -93.64 -15.85 -11.97
CA ARG A 3 -92.33 -16.26 -11.45
C ARG A 3 -91.80 -15.14 -10.55
N GLN A 4 -91.98 -15.26 -9.23
CA GLN A 4 -91.27 -14.40 -8.29
C GLN A 4 -89.90 -15.02 -7.99
N GLY A 5 -88.84 -14.41 -8.51
CA GLY A 5 -87.47 -14.71 -8.13
C GLY A 5 -87.20 -14.16 -6.75
N ILE A 6 -86.92 -15.04 -5.79
CA ILE A 6 -86.53 -14.65 -4.43
C ILE A 6 -85.05 -14.28 -4.47
N SER A 7 -84.73 -12.99 -4.58
CA SER A 7 -83.36 -12.49 -4.43
C SER A 7 -83.01 -12.42 -2.94
N PHE A 8 -82.28 -13.41 -2.44
CA PHE A 8 -81.67 -13.37 -1.12
C PHE A 8 -80.44 -12.44 -1.14
N GLN A 9 -80.60 -11.20 -0.67
CA GLN A 9 -79.45 -10.36 -0.31
C GLN A 9 -78.98 -10.80 1.08
N VAL A 10 -77.99 -11.70 1.12
CA VAL A 10 -77.29 -12.06 2.36
C VAL A 10 -76.28 -10.93 2.66
N PRO A 11 -76.42 -10.19 3.78
CA PRO A 11 -75.43 -9.18 4.16
C PRO A 11 -74.20 -9.91 4.69
N ILE A 12 -73.23 -10.17 3.81
CA ILE A 12 -71.95 -10.76 4.21
C ILE A 12 -71.17 -9.66 4.95
N PRO A 13 -70.75 -9.87 6.21
CA PRO A 13 -69.96 -8.88 6.94
C PRO A 13 -68.56 -8.78 6.32
N ILE A 14 -68.39 -7.86 5.38
CA ILE A 14 -67.15 -7.57 4.63
C ILE A 14 -65.96 -7.35 5.56
N THR A 15 -66.19 -6.84 6.78
CA THR A 15 -65.14 -6.51 7.75
C THR A 15 -64.29 -7.70 8.18
N ARG A 16 -64.84 -8.92 8.25
CA ARG A 16 -64.08 -10.12 8.64
C ARG A 16 -63.27 -10.70 7.48
N THR A 17 -63.86 -10.80 6.30
CA THR A 17 -63.19 -11.33 5.10
C THR A 17 -62.09 -10.38 4.62
N LEU A 18 -62.35 -9.08 4.61
CA LEU A 18 -61.38 -8.06 4.21
C LEU A 18 -60.18 -8.03 5.19
N LYS A 19 -60.41 -8.19 6.50
CA LYS A 19 -59.31 -8.30 7.49
C LYS A 19 -58.46 -9.56 7.27
N ALA A 20 -59.07 -10.70 6.92
CA ALA A 20 -58.35 -11.93 6.63
C ALA A 20 -57.51 -11.82 5.34
N MET A 21 -58.05 -11.19 4.29
CA MET A 21 -57.33 -10.96 3.03
C MET A 21 -56.19 -9.92 3.18
N MET A 22 -56.39 -8.90 4.02
CA MET A 22 -55.34 -7.94 4.38
C MET A 22 -54.16 -8.63 5.07
N TRP A 23 -54.42 -9.64 5.91
CA TRP A 23 -53.36 -10.41 6.58
C TRP A 23 -52.50 -11.20 5.59
N GLN A 24 -53.11 -11.78 4.56
CA GLN A 24 -52.40 -12.49 3.49
C GLN A 24 -51.56 -11.54 2.63
N LEU A 25 -52.10 -10.36 2.34
CA LEU A 25 -51.39 -9.32 1.58
C LEU A 25 -50.17 -8.78 2.33
N ILE A 26 -50.29 -8.57 3.65
CA ILE A 26 -49.16 -8.15 4.48
C ILE A 26 -48.08 -9.24 4.51
N GLY A 27 -48.47 -10.51 4.62
CA GLY A 27 -47.54 -11.63 4.58
C GLY A 27 -46.79 -11.75 3.26
N SER A 28 -47.46 -11.56 2.12
CA SER A 28 -46.81 -11.62 0.80
C SER A 28 -45.86 -10.43 0.58
N VAL A 29 -46.26 -9.24 1.02
CA VAL A 29 -45.42 -8.03 0.97
C VAL A 29 -44.18 -8.21 1.84
N PHE A 30 -44.32 -8.78 3.05
CA PHE A 30 -43.19 -9.06 3.93
C PHE A 30 -42.21 -10.08 3.31
N LEU A 31 -42.72 -11.19 2.75
CA LEU A 31 -41.89 -12.16 2.03
C LEU A 31 -41.19 -11.55 0.82
N PHE A 32 -41.86 -10.65 0.10
CA PHE A 32 -41.27 -9.94 -1.02
C PHE A 32 -40.10 -9.05 -0.59
N PHE A 33 -40.22 -8.31 0.51
CA PHE A 33 -39.12 -7.53 1.08
C PHE A 33 -37.97 -8.41 1.57
N ILE A 34 -38.27 -9.56 2.18
CA ILE A 34 -37.24 -10.55 2.54
C ILE A 34 -36.49 -11.02 1.30
N LEU A 35 -37.20 -11.38 0.22
CA LEU A 35 -36.59 -11.82 -1.03
C LEU A 35 -35.70 -10.74 -1.67
N ILE A 36 -36.15 -9.48 -1.67
CA ILE A 36 -35.35 -8.34 -2.13
C ILE A 36 -34.09 -8.18 -1.28
N GLY A 37 -34.21 -8.29 0.04
CA GLY A 37 -33.07 -8.24 0.96
C GLY A 37 -32.07 -9.36 0.67
N CYS A 38 -32.55 -10.60 0.55
CA CYS A 38 -31.71 -11.74 0.18
C CYS A 38 -30.99 -11.52 -1.15
N LEU A 39 -31.69 -11.04 -2.18
CA LEU A 39 -31.09 -10.75 -3.49
C LEU A 39 -30.04 -9.64 -3.40
N TYR A 40 -30.31 -8.57 -2.63
CA TYR A 40 -29.33 -7.51 -2.36
C TYR A 40 -28.08 -8.04 -1.66
N TYR A 41 -28.23 -8.90 -0.65
CA TYR A 41 -27.09 -9.53 0.04
C TYR A 41 -26.28 -10.43 -0.89
N LEU A 42 -26.91 -11.18 -1.80
CA LEU A 42 -26.22 -11.98 -2.80
C LEU A 42 -25.43 -11.11 -3.77
N VAL A 43 -26.03 -10.03 -4.30
CA VAL A 43 -25.34 -9.08 -5.19
C VAL A 43 -24.18 -8.40 -4.48
N LYS A 44 -24.38 -7.95 -3.23
CA LYS A 44 -23.32 -7.33 -2.42
C LYS A 44 -22.14 -8.28 -2.22
N THR A 45 -22.41 -9.56 -1.95
CA THR A 45 -21.38 -10.59 -1.80
C THR A 45 -20.62 -10.80 -3.12
N ILE A 46 -21.31 -10.89 -4.26
CA ILE A 46 -20.70 -11.06 -5.58
C ILE A 46 -19.83 -9.85 -5.97
N VAL A 47 -20.29 -8.62 -5.72
CA VAL A 47 -19.53 -7.40 -6.01
C VAL A 47 -18.26 -7.31 -5.15
N PHE A 48 -18.37 -7.69 -3.87
CA PHE A 48 -17.23 -7.75 -2.97
C PHE A 48 -16.18 -8.76 -3.45
N GLN A 49 -16.62 -9.92 -3.93
CA GLN A 49 -15.75 -10.97 -4.45
C GLN A 49 -15.04 -10.53 -5.75
N LYS A 50 -15.73 -9.83 -6.66
CA LYS A 50 -15.12 -9.23 -7.86
C LYS A 50 -14.05 -8.19 -7.54
N ARG A 51 -14.22 -7.41 -6.46
CA ARG A 51 -13.21 -6.44 -6.02
C ARG A 51 -11.94 -7.14 -5.54
N ILE A 52 -12.08 -8.26 -4.83
CA ILE A 52 -10.95 -9.07 -4.37
C ILE A 52 -10.22 -9.70 -5.58
N ASP A 53 -10.95 -10.20 -6.57
CA ASP A 53 -10.36 -10.78 -7.78
C ASP A 53 -9.55 -9.74 -8.57
N GLY A 54 -10.04 -8.50 -8.69
CA GLY A 54 -9.30 -7.41 -9.34
C GLY A 54 -7.98 -7.11 -8.64
N ILE A 55 -8.00 -6.98 -7.31
CA ILE A 55 -6.80 -6.77 -6.49
C ILE A 55 -5.82 -7.94 -6.66
N ARG A 56 -6.30 -9.18 -6.63
CA ARG A 56 -5.48 -10.38 -6.82
C ARG A 56 -4.85 -10.43 -8.22
N HIS A 57 -5.56 -10.01 -9.26
CA HIS A 57 -5.02 -9.96 -10.62
C HIS A 57 -3.92 -8.91 -10.79
N GLU A 58 -4.05 -7.77 -10.12
CA GLU A 58 -3.00 -6.74 -10.10
C GLU A 58 -1.77 -7.22 -9.32
N PHE A 59 -1.97 -7.84 -8.15
CA PHE A 59 -0.87 -8.48 -7.41
C PHE A 59 -0.19 -9.60 -8.19
N LEU A 60 -0.95 -10.47 -8.87
CA LEU A 60 -0.39 -11.55 -9.68
C LEU A 60 0.36 -11.01 -10.90
N LYS A 61 -0.19 -10.02 -11.61
CA LYS A 61 0.50 -9.38 -12.73
C LYS A 61 1.79 -8.71 -12.26
N ASN A 62 1.76 -8.11 -11.08
CA ASN A 62 2.92 -7.46 -10.50
C ASN A 62 4.00 -8.47 -10.10
N MET A 63 3.60 -9.51 -9.38
CA MET A 63 4.53 -10.57 -8.96
C MET A 63 5.04 -11.41 -10.14
N ILE A 64 4.25 -11.61 -11.19
CA ILE A 64 4.70 -12.28 -12.41
C ILE A 64 5.68 -11.40 -13.20
N TYR A 65 5.58 -10.06 -13.18
CA TYR A 65 6.65 -9.24 -13.76
C TYR A 65 7.95 -9.41 -12.98
N GLU A 66 7.89 -9.53 -11.65
CA GLU A 66 9.09 -9.74 -10.81
C GLU A 66 9.68 -11.14 -10.99
N LEU A 67 8.86 -12.17 -11.18
CA LEU A 67 9.31 -13.57 -11.36
C LEU A 67 9.67 -13.94 -12.80
N LYS A 68 9.14 -13.22 -13.80
CA LYS A 68 9.43 -13.42 -15.23
C LYS A 68 10.50 -12.45 -15.75
N GLN A 69 11.14 -11.67 -14.88
CA GLN A 69 12.49 -11.22 -15.19
C GLN A 69 13.38 -12.48 -15.18
N PRO A 70 14.01 -12.83 -16.31
CA PRO A 70 14.99 -13.89 -16.27
C PRO A 70 16.08 -13.44 -15.32
N LYS A 71 16.26 -14.18 -14.23
CA LYS A 71 17.53 -14.19 -13.51
C LYS A 71 18.53 -14.90 -14.42
N GLU A 72 18.89 -14.23 -15.51
CA GLU A 72 20.01 -14.60 -16.33
C GLU A 72 21.26 -14.32 -15.51
N ASP A 73 22.02 -15.39 -15.30
CA ASP A 73 23.44 -15.37 -15.03
C ASP A 73 24.12 -14.71 -16.24
N ASP A 74 23.99 -13.39 -16.37
CA ASP A 74 24.86 -12.56 -17.17
C ASP A 74 24.94 -11.17 -16.53
N LYS A 75 26.13 -10.59 -16.59
CA LYS A 75 26.48 -9.31 -15.98
C LYS A 75 25.68 -8.20 -16.64
N GLY A 76 24.51 -7.88 -16.09
CA GLY A 76 23.65 -6.79 -16.50
C GLY A 76 23.38 -5.86 -15.32
N GLU A 77 24.08 -4.73 -15.33
CA GLU A 77 24.04 -3.60 -14.42
C GLU A 77 22.64 -3.22 -13.87
N GLU A 78 22.28 -3.72 -12.69
CA GLU A 78 21.83 -2.78 -11.67
C GLU A 78 23.11 -2.15 -11.13
N SER A 79 23.34 -0.88 -11.49
CA SER A 79 24.59 -0.18 -11.19
C SER A 79 24.77 -0.05 -9.68
N ALA A 80 25.39 -1.07 -9.08
CA ALA A 80 25.82 -1.02 -7.70
C ALA A 80 26.81 0.12 -7.57
N VAL A 81 26.50 1.07 -6.70
CA VAL A 81 27.42 2.17 -6.41
C VAL A 81 28.44 1.64 -5.42
N PHE A 82 29.70 1.61 -5.83
CA PHE A 82 30.78 1.19 -4.95
C PHE A 82 31.20 2.35 -4.05
N ILE A 83 31.21 2.10 -2.75
CA ILE A 83 31.68 3.01 -1.72
C ILE A 83 32.79 2.28 -0.97
N GLY A 84 34.05 2.49 -1.37
CA GLY A 84 35.16 1.65 -0.91
C GLY A 84 34.91 0.19 -1.29
N SER A 85 34.92 -0.71 -0.31
CA SER A 85 34.65 -2.15 -0.48
C SER A 85 33.16 -2.52 -0.37
N ILE A 86 32.29 -1.53 -0.14
CA ILE A 86 30.85 -1.73 0.05
C ILE A 86 30.14 -1.54 -1.29
N ALA A 87 29.41 -2.57 -1.72
CA ALA A 87 28.49 -2.49 -2.85
C ALA A 87 27.12 -2.00 -2.35
N PHE A 88 26.70 -0.82 -2.81
CA PHE A 88 25.40 -0.24 -2.49
C PHE A 88 24.40 -0.45 -3.63
N TYR A 89 23.33 -1.16 -3.34
CA TYR A 89 22.23 -1.45 -4.26
C TYR A 89 21.02 -0.59 -3.89
N TYR A 90 20.86 0.53 -4.60
CA TYR A 90 19.81 1.51 -4.30
C TYR A 90 18.39 0.94 -4.48
N ALA A 91 18.13 0.19 -5.55
CA ALA A 91 16.78 -0.35 -5.83
C ALA A 91 16.31 -1.35 -4.75
N GLN A 92 17.25 -2.06 -4.14
CA GLN A 92 17.01 -3.06 -3.10
C GLN A 92 17.12 -2.49 -1.68
N ASN A 93 17.53 -1.23 -1.53
CA ASN A 93 17.89 -0.61 -0.25
C ASN A 93 18.85 -1.49 0.56
N GLU A 94 19.94 -1.95 -0.09
CA GLU A 94 20.83 -2.95 0.48
C GLU A 94 22.30 -2.56 0.33
N LEU A 95 23.07 -2.83 1.38
CA LEU A 95 24.52 -2.70 1.41
C LEU A 95 25.15 -4.07 1.58
N GLN A 96 26.11 -4.39 0.73
CA GLN A 96 26.85 -5.65 0.75
C GLN A 96 28.34 -5.37 0.91
N CYS A 97 28.97 -6.00 1.90
CA CYS A 97 30.41 -5.93 2.13
C CYS A 97 30.93 -7.35 2.41
N GLY A 98 31.62 -7.95 1.42
CA GLY A 98 32.01 -9.36 1.47
C GLY A 98 30.80 -10.28 1.66
N ASN A 99 30.76 -11.02 2.78
CA ASN A 99 29.64 -11.91 3.13
C ASN A 99 28.55 -11.23 3.99
N SER A 100 28.75 -9.98 4.41
CA SER A 100 27.78 -9.26 5.23
C SER A 100 26.81 -8.48 4.35
N ARG A 101 25.52 -8.67 4.62
CA ARG A 101 24.41 -7.96 3.99
C ARG A 101 23.65 -7.16 5.05
N VAL A 102 23.42 -5.89 4.77
CA VAL A 102 22.62 -5.00 5.63
C VAL A 102 21.54 -4.33 4.79
N VAL A 103 20.30 -4.52 5.19
CA VAL A 103 19.15 -3.83 4.59
C VAL A 103 18.91 -2.52 5.33
N ILE A 104 18.72 -1.44 4.58
CA ILE A 104 18.45 -0.11 5.11
C ILE A 104 17.07 0.36 4.66
N THR A 105 16.55 1.39 5.31
CA THR A 105 15.26 1.99 4.91
C THR A 105 15.42 2.85 3.66
N SER A 106 14.32 3.11 2.95
CA SER A 106 14.34 3.94 1.73
C SER A 106 14.90 5.34 1.96
N ARG A 107 14.54 6.00 3.07
CA ARG A 107 15.13 7.31 3.42
C ARG A 107 16.64 7.25 3.66
N GLN A 108 17.13 6.17 4.27
CA GLN A 108 18.57 5.98 4.47
C GLN A 108 19.27 5.75 3.13
N ALA A 109 18.66 4.99 2.23
CA ALA A 109 19.17 4.76 0.89
C ALA A 109 19.20 6.06 0.07
N GLU A 110 18.19 6.92 0.16
CA GLU A 110 18.17 8.23 -0.49
C GLU A 110 19.31 9.13 0.01
N ILE A 111 19.47 9.27 1.34
CA ILE A 111 20.58 10.05 1.92
C ILE A 111 21.93 9.48 1.48
N LEU A 112 22.09 8.16 1.56
CA LEU A 112 23.34 7.51 1.18
C LEU A 112 23.63 7.66 -0.30
N LYS A 113 22.61 7.59 -1.17
CA LYS A 113 22.73 7.84 -2.61
C LYS A 113 23.27 9.24 -2.88
N LEU A 114 22.68 10.27 -2.29
CA LEU A 114 23.14 11.65 -2.46
C LEU A 114 24.61 11.82 -2.05
N LEU A 115 25.01 11.19 -0.94
CA LEU A 115 26.40 11.19 -0.46
C LEU A 115 27.33 10.36 -1.35
N ALA A 116 26.85 9.25 -1.90
CA ALA A 116 27.62 8.32 -2.73
C ALA A 116 27.84 8.82 -4.16
N GLU A 117 26.89 9.59 -4.71
CA GLU A 117 27.05 10.31 -5.98
C GLU A 117 28.07 11.45 -5.86
N ASN A 118 28.19 12.03 -4.66
CA ASN A 118 29.10 13.13 -4.34
C ASN A 118 30.26 12.68 -3.43
N GLN A 119 30.85 11.52 -3.73
CA GLN A 119 31.96 10.97 -2.96
C GLN A 119 33.12 11.96 -2.85
N ASN A 120 33.65 12.10 -1.62
CA ASN A 120 34.72 13.02 -1.25
C ASN A 120 34.40 14.50 -1.47
N GLN A 121 33.13 14.85 -1.70
CA GLN A 121 32.65 16.23 -1.84
C GLN A 121 31.69 16.60 -0.71
N LEU A 122 31.57 17.91 -0.47
CA LEU A 122 30.64 18.45 0.51
C LEU A 122 29.22 18.44 -0.07
N VAL A 123 28.34 17.67 0.57
CA VAL A 123 26.91 17.75 0.33
C VAL A 123 26.30 18.64 1.40
N GLU A 124 25.69 19.74 0.97
CA GLU A 124 25.07 20.71 1.87
C GLU A 124 23.89 20.09 2.62
N ARG A 125 23.74 20.49 3.89
CA ARG A 125 22.67 19.99 4.73
C ARG A 125 21.28 20.31 4.16
N ASP A 126 21.09 21.56 3.73
CA ASP A 126 19.80 22.05 3.26
C ASP A 126 19.42 21.37 1.94
N PHE A 127 20.41 21.06 1.10
CA PHE A 127 20.20 20.24 -0.09
C PHE A 127 19.69 18.83 0.25
N ILE A 128 20.31 18.14 1.22
CA ILE A 128 19.84 16.81 1.65
C ILE A 128 18.42 16.87 2.21
N LEU A 129 18.13 17.89 3.03
CA LEU A 129 16.81 18.05 3.64
C LEU A 129 15.73 18.29 2.58
N ASN A 130 16.00 19.16 1.62
CA ASN A 130 15.07 19.45 0.53
C ASN A 130 14.85 18.25 -0.40
N GLU A 131 15.90 17.49 -0.74
CA GLU A 131 15.74 16.32 -1.61
C GLU A 131 15.00 15.16 -0.93
N VAL A 132 15.25 14.91 0.37
CA VAL A 132 14.70 13.74 1.07
C VAL A 132 13.36 14.04 1.77
N TRP A 133 13.11 15.29 2.17
CA TRP A 133 11.89 15.68 2.88
C TRP A 133 11.10 16.81 2.19
N GLY A 134 11.71 17.61 1.32
CA GLY A 134 11.06 18.76 0.68
C GLY A 134 11.04 20.05 1.50
N ASP A 135 11.57 20.02 2.73
CA ASP A 135 11.74 21.21 3.59
C ASP A 135 12.93 21.06 4.55
N ASP A 136 13.39 22.18 5.11
CA ASP A 136 14.51 22.28 6.05
C ASP A 136 14.07 22.43 7.52
N SER A 137 12.85 21.98 7.85
CA SER A 137 12.29 22.16 9.20
C SER A 137 13.17 21.56 10.29
N TYR A 138 13.12 22.16 11.49
CA TYR A 138 13.93 21.71 12.64
C TYR A 138 13.72 20.21 12.96
N SER A 139 12.51 19.70 12.79
CA SER A 139 12.19 18.28 12.97
C SER A 139 12.92 17.39 11.97
N ASN A 140 12.93 17.77 10.69
CA ASN A 140 13.63 17.03 9.63
C ASN A 140 15.15 17.12 9.80
N SER A 141 15.64 18.27 10.25
CA SER A 141 17.03 18.46 10.67
C SER A 141 17.44 17.45 11.77
N LEU A 142 16.62 17.27 12.81
CA LEU A 142 16.87 16.24 13.83
C LEU A 142 16.80 14.81 13.25
N ALA A 143 15.83 14.54 12.39
CA ALA A 143 15.70 13.24 11.73
C ALA A 143 16.95 12.90 10.90
N LEU A 144 17.48 13.84 10.13
CA LEU A 144 18.71 13.67 9.37
C LEU A 144 19.89 13.29 10.27
N ASN A 145 20.05 13.92 11.43
CA ASN A 145 21.14 13.58 12.36
C ASN A 145 21.05 12.12 12.85
N VAL A 146 19.83 11.63 13.10
CA VAL A 146 19.58 10.23 13.48
C VAL A 146 19.94 9.30 12.31
N GLN A 147 19.52 9.63 11.09
CA GLN A 147 19.83 8.81 9.92
C GLN A 147 21.34 8.76 9.63
N ILE A 148 22.06 9.88 9.74
CA ILE A 148 23.52 9.92 9.61
C ILE A 148 24.20 9.06 10.68
N THR A 149 23.69 9.08 11.92
CA THR A 149 24.22 8.23 13.00
C THR A 149 24.04 6.75 12.68
N TYR A 150 22.90 6.36 12.10
CA TYR A 150 22.66 5.00 11.67
C TYR A 150 23.57 4.60 10.50
N LEU A 151 23.65 5.44 9.45
CA LEU A 151 24.49 5.21 8.29
C LEU A 151 25.96 5.03 8.67
N ARG A 152 26.49 5.83 9.61
CA ARG A 152 27.85 5.65 10.15
C ARG A 152 28.08 4.27 10.76
N ARG A 153 27.10 3.72 11.49
CA ARG A 153 27.21 2.39 12.09
C ARG A 153 27.21 1.29 11.02
N VAL A 154 26.40 1.45 9.98
CA VAL A 154 26.33 0.48 8.89
C VAL A 154 27.58 0.54 8.00
N LEU A 155 28.09 1.73 7.71
CA LEU A 155 29.29 1.90 6.88
C LEU A 155 30.59 1.48 7.60
N ASN A 156 30.56 1.32 8.93
CA ASN A 156 31.69 0.81 9.72
C ASN A 156 32.05 -0.67 9.40
N LEU A 157 31.43 -1.27 8.39
CA LEU A 157 31.84 -2.54 7.78
C LEU A 157 33.17 -2.41 7.02
N ASP A 158 33.50 -1.22 6.53
CA ASP A 158 34.78 -0.91 5.88
C ASP A 158 35.44 0.27 6.62
N GLU A 159 36.60 0.05 7.23
CA GLU A 159 37.34 1.08 7.98
C GLU A 159 37.74 2.28 7.11
N LYS A 160 37.77 2.11 5.79
CA LYS A 160 38.12 3.15 4.82
C LYS A 160 36.96 4.08 4.47
N VAL A 161 35.74 3.72 4.86
CA VAL A 161 34.53 4.47 4.54
C VAL A 161 34.02 5.18 5.78
N SER A 162 33.89 6.50 5.70
CA SER A 162 33.34 7.28 6.82
C SER A 162 32.53 8.48 6.35
N ILE A 163 31.52 8.86 7.15
CA ILE A 163 30.76 10.09 6.94
C ILE A 163 31.25 11.15 7.91
N GLU A 164 31.98 12.14 7.41
CA GLU A 164 32.45 13.30 8.17
C GLU A 164 31.38 14.39 8.20
N ALA A 165 31.22 15.05 9.36
CA ALA A 165 30.33 16.21 9.47
C ALA A 165 31.16 17.49 9.39
N VAL A 166 30.78 18.39 8.50
CA VAL A 166 31.35 19.74 8.40
C VAL A 166 30.42 20.70 9.11
N ILE A 167 30.91 21.28 10.21
CA ILE A 167 30.13 22.15 11.11
C ILE A 167 29.44 23.25 10.31
N LYS A 168 28.11 23.39 10.51
CA LYS A 168 27.23 24.39 9.87
C LYS A 168 27.19 24.34 8.33
N LYS A 169 27.69 23.28 7.70
CA LYS A 169 27.67 23.15 6.23
C LYS A 169 26.96 21.89 5.76
N GLY A 170 27.35 20.72 6.26
CA GLY A 170 26.80 19.47 5.75
C GLY A 170 27.66 18.25 6.05
N TYR A 171 27.69 17.31 5.11
CA TYR A 171 28.35 16.02 5.27
C TYR A 171 29.23 15.69 4.08
N ILE A 172 30.31 14.95 4.33
CA ILE A 172 31.22 14.43 3.31
C ILE A 172 31.32 12.92 3.52
N LEU A 173 31.09 12.16 2.46
CA LEU A 173 31.41 10.73 2.44
C LEU A 173 32.86 10.57 1.98
N ARG A 174 33.71 10.06 2.87
CA ARG A 174 35.12 9.77 2.59
C ARG A 174 35.29 8.31 2.26
N THR A 175 36.09 8.04 1.23
CA THR A 175 36.53 6.71 0.82
C THR A 175 38.05 6.76 0.64
N CYS A 176 38.81 6.11 1.53
CA CYS A 176 40.28 6.17 1.55
C CYS A 176 40.99 4.91 1.03
#